data_AF-A0A962EH22-F1
#
_entry.id   AF-A0A962EH22-F1
#
_cell.length_a   1.000
_cell.length_b   1.000
_cell.length_c   1.000
_cell.angle_alpha   90.00
_cell.angle_beta   90.00
_cell.angle_gamma   90.00
#
_symmetry.space_group_name_H-M   'P 1'
#
loop_
_entity.id
_entity.type
_entity.pdbx_description
1 polymer ?
#
loop_
_entity_poly.entity_id
_entity_poly.type
_entity_poly.pdbx_seq_one_letter_code
_entity_poly.pdbx_strand_id
1 'polypeptide(L)'
;LGIDVDGERINLLPTLREGLRDGRFNDLPNASDAIVALTLPGERRLPIAAGRLRFILDTLNELGEAGAVDQRRLTLPRARAAALIDLEKELGGSRRLWTGNSAVRELAERLARYAGLPATPVPQGLKAELRPYQIEGLSWLRFLGESGLSGILADDMGLGKTLQVLAYLVGEQEAGRNDRPSLVVCPKSVLPNWAAEAARFAPSLRQLVLAGPERGKRRKQLPQADLVLTTYPVLARDVEALVAQPWHVVVLDESQMVKNPATLAARAARKLEARQRVCLTGTPLENHLGELWAQFD
;
A
#
# COMPACT_ATOMS: atom_id res chain seq x y z
N LEU A 1 -18.79 -10.08 -11.45
CA LEU A 1 -18.64 -11.54 -11.45
C LEU A 1 -19.67 -12.17 -12.39
N GLY A 2 -19.46 -12.10 -13.70
CA GLY A 2 -20.43 -12.57 -14.68
C GLY A 2 -19.91 -13.76 -15.47
N ILE A 3 -20.63 -14.89 -15.48
CA ILE A 3 -20.31 -16.03 -16.37
C ILE A 3 -21.27 -16.07 -17.55
N ASP A 4 -20.86 -16.70 -18.64
CA ASP A 4 -21.73 -16.97 -19.79
C ASP A 4 -22.35 -18.38 -19.63
N VAL A 5 -23.68 -18.44 -19.58
CA VAL A 5 -24.47 -19.69 -19.51
C VAL A 5 -25.49 -19.64 -20.64
N ASP A 6 -25.42 -20.59 -21.57
CA ASP A 6 -26.34 -20.68 -22.72
C ASP A 6 -26.42 -19.39 -23.56
N GLY A 7 -25.32 -18.64 -23.66
CA GLY A 7 -25.25 -17.36 -24.39
C GLY A 7 -25.79 -16.15 -23.63
N GLU A 8 -26.32 -16.33 -22.41
CA GLU A 8 -26.73 -15.26 -21.51
C GLU A 8 -25.67 -15.02 -20.43
N ARG A 9 -25.36 -13.75 -20.15
CA ARG A 9 -24.41 -13.38 -19.12
C ARG A 9 -25.09 -13.22 -17.77
N ILE A 10 -24.74 -14.07 -16.81
CA ILE A 10 -25.34 -14.10 -15.47
C ILE A 10 -24.35 -13.56 -14.44
N ASN A 11 -24.78 -12.55 -13.67
CA ASN A 11 -24.00 -12.06 -12.53
C ASN A 11 -24.16 -13.01 -11.33
N LEU A 12 -23.07 -13.69 -10.96
CA LEU A 12 -23.03 -14.65 -9.86
C LEU A 12 -22.93 -13.99 -8.47
N LEU A 13 -22.50 -12.73 -8.42
CA LEU A 13 -22.20 -12.07 -7.15
C LEU A 13 -23.40 -12.03 -6.18
N PRO A 14 -24.64 -11.71 -6.60
CA PRO A 14 -25.80 -11.75 -5.71
C PRO A 14 -26.02 -13.13 -5.11
N THR A 15 -25.99 -14.18 -5.93
CA THR A 15 -26.19 -15.57 -5.52
C THR A 15 -25.12 -16.05 -4.53
N LEU A 16 -23.85 -15.75 -4.80
CA LEU A 16 -22.75 -16.14 -3.90
C LEU A 16 -22.84 -15.40 -2.56
N ARG A 17 -23.25 -14.14 -2.57
CA ARG A 17 -23.37 -13.35 -1.32
C ARG A 17 -24.57 -13.75 -0.49
N GLU A 18 -25.70 -14.04 -1.12
CA GLU A 18 -26.87 -14.59 -0.44
C GLU A 18 -26.53 -15.94 0.18
N GLY A 19 -25.88 -16.84 -0.58
CA GLY A 19 -25.47 -18.14 -0.05
C GLY A 19 -24.45 -18.07 1.09
N LEU A 20 -23.55 -17.08 1.10
CA LEU A 20 -22.66 -16.81 2.24
C LEU A 20 -23.45 -16.33 3.48
N ARG A 21 -24.39 -15.41 3.30
CA ARG A 21 -25.21 -14.86 4.41
C ARG A 21 -26.10 -15.90 5.06
N ASP A 22 -26.72 -16.75 4.24
CA ASP A 22 -27.69 -17.73 4.71
C ASP A 22 -27.03 -19.08 5.06
N GLY A 23 -25.68 -19.16 5.05
CA GLY A 23 -24.93 -20.35 5.42
C GLY A 23 -25.02 -21.52 4.42
N ARG A 24 -25.54 -21.27 3.21
CA ARG A 24 -25.78 -22.28 2.16
C ARG A 24 -24.51 -23.01 1.71
N PHE A 25 -23.34 -22.44 1.99
CA PHE A 25 -22.04 -22.99 1.60
C PHE A 25 -21.24 -23.58 2.78
N ASN A 26 -21.81 -23.65 3.99
CA ASN A 26 -21.10 -24.17 5.15
C ASN A 26 -20.79 -25.66 5.03
N ASP A 27 -21.65 -26.42 4.35
CA ASP A 27 -21.55 -27.88 4.21
C ASP A 27 -21.03 -28.31 2.83
N LEU A 28 -20.18 -27.50 2.19
CA LEU A 28 -19.60 -27.89 0.90
C LEU A 28 -18.74 -29.16 1.05
N PRO A 29 -18.82 -30.12 0.09
CA PRO A 29 -18.02 -31.34 0.13
C PRO A 29 -16.52 -31.04 0.23
N ASN A 30 -15.81 -31.79 1.07
CA ASN A 30 -14.36 -31.65 1.25
C ASN A 30 -13.56 -32.09 0.01
N ALA A 31 -14.10 -33.02 -0.77
CA ALA A 31 -13.47 -33.46 -2.02
C ALA A 31 -13.55 -32.33 -3.07
N SER A 32 -12.39 -31.82 -3.49
CA SER A 32 -12.29 -30.66 -4.38
C SER A 32 -12.95 -30.84 -5.74
N ASP A 33 -12.97 -32.08 -6.24
CA ASP A 33 -13.53 -32.50 -7.52
C ASP A 33 -15.02 -32.82 -7.45
N ALA A 34 -15.62 -32.90 -6.25
CA ALA A 34 -17.04 -33.12 -6.10
C ALA A 34 -17.85 -32.00 -6.78
N ILE A 35 -18.80 -32.38 -7.62
CA ILE A 35 -19.63 -31.42 -8.34
C ILE A 35 -20.82 -31.01 -7.46
N VAL A 36 -20.95 -29.71 -7.23
CA VAL A 36 -22.10 -29.10 -6.57
C VAL A 36 -22.89 -28.24 -7.56
N ALA A 37 -24.19 -28.15 -7.36
CA ALA A 37 -25.07 -27.34 -8.21
C ALA A 37 -25.33 -25.98 -7.58
N LEU A 38 -24.78 -24.91 -8.16
CA LEU A 38 -25.09 -23.54 -7.77
C LEU A 38 -26.43 -23.14 -8.41
N THR A 39 -27.41 -22.75 -7.59
CA THR A 39 -28.72 -22.29 -8.07
C THR A 39 -28.66 -20.81 -8.43
N LEU A 40 -28.88 -20.49 -9.70
CA LEU A 40 -28.86 -19.15 -10.27
C LEU A 40 -30.29 -18.57 -10.36
N PRO A 41 -30.45 -17.26 -10.60
CA PRO A 41 -31.76 -16.66 -10.85
C PRO A 41 -32.51 -17.35 -12.00
N GLY A 42 -33.80 -17.61 -11.78
CA GLY A 42 -34.65 -18.37 -12.71
C GLY A 42 -34.50 -19.89 -12.61
N GLU A 43 -34.13 -20.41 -11.43
CA GLU A 43 -33.98 -21.85 -11.11
C GLU A 43 -32.96 -22.62 -11.96
N ARG A 44 -32.11 -21.91 -12.70
CA ARG A 44 -31.00 -22.49 -13.46
C ARG A 44 -29.97 -23.08 -12.51
N ARG A 45 -29.40 -24.24 -12.83
CA ARG A 45 -28.36 -24.90 -12.03
C ARG A 45 -27.03 -24.90 -12.78
N LEU A 46 -26.01 -24.36 -12.16
CA LEU A 46 -24.64 -24.37 -12.67
C LEU A 46 -23.83 -25.45 -11.93
N PRO A 47 -23.40 -26.53 -12.61
CA PRO A 47 -22.47 -27.49 -12.01
C PRO A 47 -21.10 -26.83 -11.84
N ILE A 48 -20.55 -26.88 -10.64
CA ILE A 48 -19.23 -26.35 -10.31
C ILE A 48 -18.52 -27.29 -9.35
N ALA A 49 -17.21 -27.45 -9.52
CA ALA A 49 -16.38 -28.22 -8.58
C ALA A 49 -16.38 -27.54 -7.20
N ALA A 50 -16.55 -28.32 -6.14
CA ALA A 50 -16.63 -27.83 -4.76
C ALA A 50 -15.37 -27.06 -4.37
N GLY A 51 -14.18 -27.51 -4.79
CA GLY A 51 -12.91 -26.81 -4.55
C GLY A 51 -12.86 -25.43 -5.22
N ARG A 52 -13.36 -25.33 -6.46
CA ARG A 52 -13.44 -24.05 -7.19
C ARG A 52 -14.43 -23.10 -6.52
N LEU A 53 -15.60 -23.59 -6.14
CA LEU A 53 -16.59 -22.78 -5.43
C LEU A 53 -16.04 -22.28 -4.09
N ARG A 54 -15.36 -23.14 -3.32
CA ARG A 54 -14.72 -22.78 -2.05
C ARG A 54 -13.67 -21.69 -2.24
N PHE A 55 -12.78 -21.83 -3.21
CA PHE A 55 -11.79 -20.79 -3.53
C PHE A 55 -12.43 -19.45 -3.86
N ILE A 56 -13.50 -19.45 -4.69
CA ILE A 56 -14.25 -18.23 -5.03
C ILE A 56 -14.84 -17.60 -3.76
N LEU A 57 -15.45 -18.40 -2.89
CA LEU A 57 -16.07 -17.94 -1.65
C LEU A 57 -15.04 -17.39 -0.66
N ASP A 58 -13.92 -18.08 -0.46
CA ASP A 58 -12.83 -17.66 0.41
C ASP A 58 -12.24 -16.34 -0.08
N THR A 59 -11.98 -16.24 -1.39
CA THR A 59 -11.51 -15.01 -2.02
C THR A 59 -12.54 -13.89 -1.85
N LEU A 60 -13.84 -14.16 -2.06
CA LEU A 60 -14.88 -13.16 -1.85
C LEU A 60 -15.03 -12.74 -0.39
N ASN A 61 -14.81 -13.64 0.56
CA ASN A 61 -14.85 -13.33 1.99
C ASN A 61 -13.66 -12.45 2.39
N GLU A 62 -12.45 -12.82 1.94
CA GLU A 62 -11.23 -12.04 2.12
C GLU A 62 -11.31 -10.64 1.47
N LEU A 63 -11.96 -10.55 0.30
CA LEU A 63 -12.22 -9.29 -0.39
C LEU A 63 -13.42 -8.50 0.19
N GLY A 64 -14.30 -9.16 0.95
CA GLY A 64 -15.68 -8.73 1.20
C GLY A 64 -16.00 -8.28 2.62
N GLU A 65 -15.18 -8.59 3.63
CA GLU A 65 -15.44 -8.08 4.99
C GLU A 65 -15.31 -6.54 5.11
N ALA A 66 -14.75 -5.85 4.12
CA ALA A 66 -14.45 -4.41 4.19
C ALA A 66 -15.18 -3.48 3.19
N GLY A 67 -16.13 -3.93 2.35
CA GLY A 67 -16.75 -2.96 1.44
C GLY A 67 -17.73 -3.47 0.38
N ALA A 68 -18.86 -4.04 0.78
CA ALA A 68 -19.99 -4.14 -0.13
C ALA A 68 -20.69 -2.77 -0.27
N VAL A 69 -20.67 -2.19 -1.47
CA VAL A 69 -21.46 -0.97 -1.77
C VAL A 69 -22.94 -1.33 -1.97
N ASP A 70 -23.21 -2.43 -2.67
CA ASP A 70 -24.55 -3.01 -2.88
C ASP A 70 -24.41 -4.50 -3.27
N GLN A 71 -25.51 -5.20 -3.58
CA GLN A 71 -25.49 -6.64 -3.98
C GLN A 71 -24.73 -6.95 -5.28
N ARG A 72 -24.39 -5.94 -6.09
CA ARG A 72 -23.80 -6.07 -7.43
C ARG A 72 -22.38 -5.48 -7.53
N ARG A 73 -21.91 -4.73 -6.53
CA ARG A 73 -20.60 -4.08 -6.49
C ARG A 73 -19.78 -4.50 -5.27
N LEU A 74 -18.49 -4.71 -5.50
CA LEU A 74 -17.48 -4.94 -4.45
C LEU A 74 -16.48 -3.78 -4.46
N THR A 75 -16.13 -3.29 -3.28
CA THR A 75 -14.96 -2.44 -3.06
C THR A 75 -13.81 -3.33 -2.66
N LEU A 76 -12.65 -3.12 -3.26
CA LEU A 76 -11.45 -3.91 -3.03
C LEU A 76 -10.37 -3.02 -2.41
N PRO A 77 -9.76 -3.40 -1.28
CA PRO A 77 -8.52 -2.77 -0.83
C PRO A 77 -7.48 -2.85 -1.95
N ARG A 78 -6.83 -1.72 -2.28
CA ARG A 78 -5.84 -1.66 -3.37
C ARG A 78 -4.73 -2.70 -3.24
N ALA A 79 -4.26 -2.95 -2.01
CA ALA A 79 -3.24 -3.96 -1.72
C ALA A 79 -3.67 -5.41 -2.06
N ARG A 80 -4.97 -5.67 -2.15
CA ARG A 80 -5.54 -7.00 -2.48
C ARG A 80 -5.94 -7.14 -3.95
N ALA A 81 -5.64 -6.15 -4.79
CA ALA A 81 -6.06 -6.20 -6.19
C ALA A 81 -5.52 -7.44 -6.93
N ALA A 82 -4.37 -8.00 -6.56
CA ALA A 82 -3.83 -9.22 -7.16
C ALA A 82 -4.78 -10.43 -7.07
N ALA A 83 -5.57 -10.55 -5.99
CA ALA A 83 -6.53 -11.64 -5.82
C ALA A 83 -7.62 -11.66 -6.93
N LEU A 84 -7.83 -10.52 -7.60
CA LEU A 84 -8.70 -10.43 -8.77
C LEU A 84 -8.23 -11.34 -9.91
N ILE A 85 -6.92 -11.47 -10.11
CA ILE A 85 -6.34 -12.28 -11.19
C ILE A 85 -6.59 -13.76 -10.95
N ASP A 86 -6.44 -14.22 -9.70
CA ASP A 86 -6.67 -15.62 -9.37
C ASP A 86 -8.16 -15.97 -9.43
N LEU A 87 -9.02 -15.03 -9.02
CA LEU A 87 -10.47 -15.16 -9.20
C LEU A 87 -10.88 -15.18 -10.69
N GLU A 88 -10.23 -14.40 -11.56
CA GLU A 88 -10.44 -14.47 -13.02
C GLU A 88 -10.07 -15.84 -13.59
N LYS A 89 -8.97 -16.45 -13.13
CA LYS A 89 -8.54 -17.79 -13.59
C LYS A 89 -9.57 -18.85 -13.21
N GLU A 90 -10.01 -18.86 -11.95
CA GLU A 90 -10.94 -19.89 -11.45
C GLU A 90 -12.34 -19.81 -12.07
N LEU A 91 -12.78 -18.62 -12.48
CA LEU A 91 -14.06 -18.41 -13.16
C LEU A 91 -14.02 -18.68 -14.67
N GLY A 92 -12.99 -19.36 -15.17
CA GLY A 92 -12.89 -19.78 -16.56
C GLY A 92 -12.11 -18.82 -17.47
N GLY A 93 -11.26 -17.95 -16.90
CA GLY A 93 -10.25 -17.18 -17.64
C GLY A 93 -10.80 -16.11 -18.59
N SER A 94 -12.10 -15.85 -18.59
CA SER A 94 -12.72 -14.87 -19.49
C SER A 94 -12.47 -13.45 -18.99
N ARG A 95 -11.78 -12.63 -19.79
CA ARG A 95 -11.54 -11.18 -19.51
C ARG A 95 -12.83 -10.35 -19.36
N ARG A 96 -13.99 -10.96 -19.60
CA ARG A 96 -15.33 -10.36 -19.49
C ARG A 96 -16.02 -10.65 -18.15
N LEU A 97 -15.35 -11.21 -17.15
CA LEU A 97 -16.01 -11.55 -15.85
C LEU A 97 -16.36 -10.31 -15.00
N TRP A 98 -15.73 -9.15 -15.27
CA TRP A 98 -15.88 -7.92 -14.50
C TRP A 98 -16.37 -6.77 -15.37
N THR A 99 -17.33 -6.01 -14.85
CA THR A 99 -17.69 -4.67 -15.35
C THR A 99 -17.30 -3.68 -14.25
N GLY A 100 -16.22 -2.92 -14.47
CA GLY A 100 -15.63 -2.09 -13.43
C GLY A 100 -14.48 -1.21 -13.93
N ASN A 101 -13.84 -0.50 -13.01
CA ASN A 101 -12.75 0.44 -13.29
C ASN A 101 -11.50 -0.30 -13.80
N SER A 102 -11.03 0.01 -15.02
CA SER A 102 -9.83 -0.57 -15.62
C SER A 102 -8.59 -0.39 -14.73
N ALA A 103 -8.53 0.68 -13.95
CA ALA A 103 -7.43 0.96 -13.03
C ALA A 103 -7.23 -0.13 -11.95
N VAL A 104 -8.32 -0.79 -11.50
CA VAL A 104 -8.21 -1.89 -10.51
C VAL A 104 -7.54 -3.11 -11.15
N ARG A 105 -7.84 -3.36 -12.42
CA ARG A 105 -7.27 -4.48 -13.17
C ARG A 105 -5.82 -4.22 -13.53
N GLU A 106 -5.49 -3.01 -13.97
CA GLU A 106 -4.10 -2.59 -14.20
C GLU A 106 -3.26 -2.72 -12.93
N LEU A 107 -3.82 -2.34 -11.77
CA LEU A 107 -3.17 -2.54 -10.47
C LEU A 107 -3.00 -4.03 -10.15
N ALA A 108 -4.02 -4.86 -10.36
CA ALA A 108 -3.96 -6.30 -10.16
C ALA A 108 -2.86 -6.96 -11.00
N GLU A 109 -2.78 -6.60 -12.29
CA GLU A 109 -1.74 -7.08 -13.21
C GLU A 109 -0.35 -6.59 -12.83
N ARG A 110 -0.22 -5.36 -12.29
CA ARG A 110 1.05 -4.85 -11.76
C ARG A 110 1.49 -5.62 -10.52
N LEU A 111 0.59 -5.84 -9.56
CA LEU A 111 0.86 -6.61 -8.35
C LEU A 111 1.24 -8.07 -8.64
N ALA A 112 0.54 -8.72 -9.57
CA ALA A 112 0.87 -10.10 -9.97
C ALA A 112 2.26 -10.22 -10.63
N ARG A 113 2.79 -9.14 -11.20
CA ARG A 113 4.12 -9.09 -11.84
C ARG A 113 5.25 -8.75 -10.87
N TYR A 114 4.96 -8.43 -9.60
CA TYR A 114 5.98 -8.01 -8.64
C TYR A 114 7.14 -9.02 -8.51
N ALA A 115 6.84 -10.33 -8.53
CA ALA A 115 7.82 -11.41 -8.40
C ALA A 115 8.84 -11.52 -9.56
N GLY A 116 8.83 -10.60 -10.53
CA GLY A 116 9.77 -10.57 -11.64
C GLY A 116 10.10 -9.14 -12.12
N LEU A 117 10.01 -8.14 -11.25
CA LEU A 117 10.35 -6.77 -11.65
C LEU A 117 11.86 -6.63 -11.90
N PRO A 118 12.25 -5.95 -13.00
CA PRO A 118 13.65 -5.64 -13.22
C PRO A 118 14.15 -4.70 -12.12
N ALA A 119 15.43 -4.86 -11.76
CA ALA A 119 16.10 -3.97 -10.83
C ALA A 119 15.98 -2.51 -11.31
N THR A 120 15.58 -1.63 -10.41
CA THR A 120 15.52 -0.20 -10.68
C THR A 120 16.94 0.35 -10.81
N PRO A 121 17.23 1.13 -11.87
CA PRO A 121 18.51 1.82 -11.98
C PRO A 121 18.74 2.74 -10.79
N VAL A 122 19.96 2.72 -10.24
CA VAL A 122 20.35 3.64 -9.18
C VAL A 122 20.36 5.07 -9.74
N PRO A 123 19.74 6.06 -9.07
CA PRO A 123 19.71 7.44 -9.53
C PRO A 123 21.11 8.06 -9.65
N GLN A 124 21.32 8.90 -10.67
CA GLN A 124 22.64 9.50 -10.97
C GLN A 124 23.10 10.53 -9.90
N GLY A 125 22.14 11.18 -9.26
CA GLY A 125 22.30 12.17 -8.21
C GLY A 125 22.68 11.55 -6.86
N LEU A 126 22.48 10.24 -6.69
CA LEU A 126 22.88 9.52 -5.48
C LEU A 126 24.41 9.42 -5.43
N LYS A 127 25.01 9.86 -4.32
CA LYS A 127 26.45 9.82 -4.07
C LYS A 127 26.83 8.65 -3.18
N ALA A 128 26.34 7.46 -3.52
CA ALA A 128 26.61 6.21 -2.83
C ALA A 128 26.45 5.01 -3.78
N GLU A 129 27.14 3.92 -3.47
CA GLU A 129 26.90 2.62 -4.08
C GLU A 129 25.91 1.82 -3.24
N LEU A 130 24.84 1.35 -3.87
CA LEU A 130 23.87 0.47 -3.21
C LEU A 130 24.32 -0.99 -3.28
N ARG A 131 24.12 -1.72 -2.18
CA ARG A 131 24.25 -3.19 -2.15
C ARG A 131 23.07 -3.83 -2.89
N PRO A 132 23.20 -5.09 -3.37
CA PRO A 132 22.12 -5.76 -4.10
C PRO A 132 20.76 -5.73 -3.39
N TYR A 133 20.73 -6.05 -2.10
CA TYR A 133 19.50 -5.98 -1.29
C TYR A 133 18.93 -4.55 -1.15
N GLN A 134 19.78 -3.52 -1.18
CA GLN A 134 19.33 -2.12 -1.15
C GLN A 134 18.73 -1.69 -2.49
N ILE A 135 19.20 -2.28 -3.60
CA ILE A 135 18.60 -2.11 -4.93
C ILE A 135 17.24 -2.79 -4.97
N GLU A 136 17.08 -3.95 -4.35
CA GLU A 136 15.78 -4.62 -4.19
C GLU A 136 14.81 -3.74 -3.41
N GLY A 137 15.22 -3.19 -2.26
CA GLY A 137 14.40 -2.27 -1.47
C GLY A 137 14.04 -0.98 -2.22
N LEU A 138 14.98 -0.39 -2.95
CA LEU A 138 14.72 0.73 -3.87
C LEU A 138 13.68 0.37 -4.95
N SER A 139 13.84 -0.80 -5.57
CA SER A 139 12.94 -1.28 -6.62
C SER A 139 11.54 -1.51 -6.08
N TRP A 140 11.43 -2.04 -4.86
CA TRP A 140 10.16 -2.22 -4.16
C TRP A 140 9.49 -0.88 -3.83
N LEU A 141 10.21 0.09 -3.27
CA LEU A 141 9.67 1.43 -2.98
C LEU A 141 9.13 2.11 -4.24
N ARG A 142 9.89 2.02 -5.34
CA ARG A 142 9.48 2.56 -6.64
C ARG A 142 8.24 1.85 -7.19
N PHE A 143 8.21 0.53 -7.12
CA PHE A 143 7.04 -0.25 -7.55
C PHE A 143 5.77 0.15 -6.78
N LEU A 144 5.87 0.32 -5.46
CA LEU A 144 4.75 0.78 -4.65
C LEU A 144 4.29 2.17 -5.08
N GLY A 145 5.22 3.12 -5.21
CA GLY A 145 4.90 4.50 -5.62
C GLY A 145 4.23 4.56 -6.99
N GLU A 146 4.79 3.87 -7.99
CA GLU A 146 4.21 3.78 -9.33
C GLU A 146 2.84 3.09 -9.35
N SER A 147 2.58 2.18 -8.40
CA SER A 147 1.30 1.49 -8.21
C SER A 147 0.29 2.29 -7.35
N GLY A 148 0.69 3.46 -6.84
CA GLY A 148 -0.09 4.26 -5.91
C GLY A 148 -0.38 3.53 -4.59
N LEU A 149 0.60 2.77 -4.12
CA LEU A 149 0.59 2.01 -2.87
C LEU A 149 1.60 2.61 -1.89
N SER A 150 1.37 2.34 -0.61
CA SER A 150 2.25 2.67 0.51
C SER A 150 2.84 1.39 1.08
N GLY A 151 3.88 1.48 1.92
CA GLY A 151 4.56 0.29 2.42
C GLY A 151 5.29 0.46 3.74
N ILE A 152 5.64 -0.66 4.35
CA ILE A 152 6.48 -0.75 5.54
C ILE A 152 7.81 -1.38 5.13
N LEU A 153 8.89 -0.60 5.10
CA LEU A 153 10.24 -1.12 4.89
C LEU A 153 10.78 -1.61 6.23
N ALA A 154 10.69 -2.92 6.42
CA ALA A 154 10.96 -3.60 7.68
C ALA A 154 12.34 -4.29 7.74
N ASP A 155 13.32 -3.80 6.98
CA ASP A 155 14.69 -4.33 7.00
C ASP A 155 15.32 -4.20 8.39
N ASP A 156 16.21 -5.13 8.75
CA ASP A 156 16.94 -5.11 10.02
C ASP A 156 17.70 -3.79 10.25
N MET A 157 17.93 -3.47 11.52
CA MET A 157 18.74 -2.31 11.92
C MET A 157 20.15 -2.42 11.31
N GLY A 158 20.62 -1.35 10.68
CA GLY A 158 21.95 -1.31 10.05
C GLY A 158 21.98 -1.67 8.56
N LEU A 159 20.89 -2.15 7.96
CA LEU A 159 20.82 -2.44 6.51
C LEU A 159 20.65 -1.20 5.62
N GLY A 160 20.71 0.01 6.20
CA GLY A 160 20.72 1.26 5.44
C GLY A 160 19.38 1.67 4.84
N LYS A 161 18.27 1.48 5.59
CA LYS A 161 16.93 1.97 5.20
C LYS A 161 16.92 3.46 4.81
N THR A 162 17.66 4.29 5.55
CA THR A 162 17.86 5.71 5.25
C THR A 162 18.40 5.91 3.83
N LEU A 163 19.46 5.18 3.48
CA LEU A 163 20.07 5.27 2.15
C LEU A 163 19.13 4.80 1.04
N GLN A 164 18.36 3.73 1.26
CA GLN A 164 17.35 3.26 0.31
C GLN A 164 16.26 4.31 0.06
N VAL A 165 15.76 4.96 1.12
CA VAL A 165 14.78 6.05 1.00
C VAL A 165 15.38 7.25 0.27
N LEU A 166 16.60 7.67 0.62
CA LEU A 166 17.26 8.77 -0.06
C LEU A 166 17.46 8.47 -1.56
N ALA A 167 17.88 7.26 -1.90
CA ALA A 167 17.94 6.80 -3.29
C ALA A 167 16.57 6.89 -3.96
N TYR A 168 15.51 6.43 -3.29
CA TYR A 168 14.17 6.53 -3.83
C TYR A 168 13.76 7.99 -4.12
N LEU A 169 13.98 8.91 -3.17
CA LEU A 169 13.64 10.32 -3.32
C LEU A 169 14.45 11.03 -4.42
N VAL A 170 15.73 10.71 -4.58
CA VAL A 170 16.54 11.24 -5.69
C VAL A 170 16.00 10.73 -7.03
N GLY A 171 15.62 9.45 -7.10
CA GLY A 171 14.99 8.90 -8.31
C GLY A 171 13.66 9.56 -8.67
N GLU A 172 12.86 9.93 -7.67
CA GLU A 172 11.63 10.70 -7.88
C GLU A 172 11.91 12.13 -8.39
N GLN A 173 12.97 12.78 -7.89
CA GLN A 173 13.44 14.08 -8.35
C GLN A 173 13.91 14.03 -9.81
N GLU A 174 14.77 13.07 -10.15
CA GLU A 174 15.30 12.90 -11.52
C GLU A 174 14.21 12.60 -12.55
N ALA A 175 13.17 11.88 -12.13
CA ALA A 175 12.04 11.57 -12.98
C ALA A 175 11.00 12.72 -13.07
N GLY A 176 11.21 13.84 -12.38
CA GLY A 176 10.29 14.97 -12.35
C GLY A 176 8.93 14.65 -11.72
N ARG A 177 8.87 13.64 -10.84
CA ARG A 177 7.62 13.22 -10.19
C ARG A 177 7.34 13.97 -8.88
N ASN A 178 8.34 14.67 -8.34
CA ASN A 178 8.30 15.43 -7.09
C ASN A 178 7.75 16.87 -7.29
N ASP A 179 6.48 17.00 -7.69
CA ASP A 179 5.81 18.31 -7.82
C ASP A 179 5.54 19.03 -6.47
N ARG A 180 5.92 18.39 -5.37
CA ARG A 180 5.72 18.81 -3.97
C ARG A 180 6.81 18.18 -3.09
N PRO A 181 7.13 18.73 -1.91
CA PRO A 181 8.20 18.22 -1.06
C PRO A 181 7.88 16.82 -0.51
N SER A 182 8.93 16.08 -0.12
CA SER A 182 8.81 14.89 0.72
C SER A 182 9.09 15.22 2.19
N LEU A 183 8.44 14.52 3.11
CA LEU A 183 8.59 14.69 4.55
C LEU A 183 9.16 13.43 5.18
N VAL A 184 10.20 13.58 6.01
CA VAL A 184 10.65 12.54 6.95
C VAL A 184 10.33 13.00 8.37
N VAL A 185 9.61 12.15 9.09
CA VAL A 185 9.34 12.30 10.52
C VAL A 185 10.12 11.23 11.25
N CYS A 186 11.04 11.62 12.12
CA CYS A 186 11.91 10.68 12.82
C CYS A 186 12.02 11.03 14.32
N PRO A 187 12.59 10.14 15.16
CA PRO A 187 12.99 10.50 16.51
C PRO A 187 13.97 11.69 16.52
N LYS A 188 13.92 12.49 17.59
CA LYS A 188 14.81 13.66 17.75
C LYS A 188 16.30 13.26 17.74
N SER A 189 16.63 12.08 18.24
CA SER A 189 17.99 11.54 18.30
C SER A 189 18.58 11.25 16.92
N VAL A 190 17.77 10.83 15.96
CA VAL A 190 18.25 10.43 14.62
C VAL A 190 18.13 11.54 13.58
N LEU A 191 17.42 12.64 13.89
CA LEU A 191 17.28 13.78 12.99
C LEU A 191 18.63 14.35 12.48
N PRO A 192 19.68 14.51 13.31
CA PRO A 192 20.98 14.97 12.82
C PRO A 192 21.61 13.98 11.83
N ASN A 193 21.41 12.68 12.05
CA ASN A 193 21.92 11.64 11.16
C ASN A 193 21.21 11.68 9.80
N TRP A 194 19.88 11.79 9.78
CA TRP A 194 19.12 12.00 8.54
C TRP A 194 19.62 13.21 7.74
N ALA A 195 19.84 14.34 8.40
CA ALA A 195 20.34 15.55 7.75
C ALA A 195 21.77 15.39 7.21
N ALA A 196 22.63 14.67 7.94
CA ALA A 196 24.00 14.39 7.51
C ALA A 196 24.04 13.42 6.32
N GLU A 197 23.26 12.34 6.37
CA GLU A 197 23.14 11.37 5.28
C GLU A 197 22.51 11.98 4.03
N ALA A 198 21.46 12.78 4.16
CA ALA A 198 20.87 13.49 3.03
C ALA A 198 21.88 14.44 2.36
N ALA A 199 22.60 15.24 3.16
CA ALA A 199 23.64 16.13 2.63
C ALA A 199 24.79 15.37 1.95
N ARG A 200 25.16 14.19 2.47
CA ARG A 200 26.24 13.36 1.94
C ARG A 200 25.84 12.61 0.68
N PHE A 201 24.71 11.92 0.71
CA PHE A 201 24.32 10.94 -0.30
C PHE A 201 23.32 11.50 -1.31
N ALA A 202 22.53 12.51 -0.96
CA ALA A 202 21.52 13.11 -1.84
C ALA A 202 21.65 14.65 -1.90
N PRO A 203 22.84 15.20 -2.24
CA PRO A 203 23.09 16.65 -2.21
C PRO A 203 22.24 17.46 -3.20
N SER A 204 21.59 16.81 -4.18
CA SER A 204 20.65 17.46 -5.10
C SER A 204 19.30 17.78 -4.47
N LEU A 205 18.95 17.14 -3.34
CA LEU A 205 17.72 17.43 -2.61
C LEU A 205 17.93 18.65 -1.72
N ARG A 206 17.17 19.73 -1.95
CA ARG A 206 17.16 20.91 -1.08
C ARG A 206 16.51 20.54 0.24
N GLN A 207 17.34 20.25 1.24
CA GLN A 207 16.86 19.84 2.56
C GLN A 207 16.43 21.01 3.44
N LEU A 208 15.34 20.82 4.19
CA LEU A 208 14.86 21.76 5.20
C LEU A 208 14.64 21.03 6.54
N VAL A 209 15.46 21.37 7.54
CA VAL A 209 15.25 20.86 8.90
C VAL A 209 14.25 21.75 9.64
N LEU A 210 13.03 21.26 9.77
CA LEU A 210 11.92 21.88 10.49
C LEU A 210 11.87 21.36 11.93
N ALA A 211 12.86 21.78 12.73
CA ALA A 211 12.94 21.48 14.15
C ALA A 211 13.56 22.65 14.93
N GLY A 212 13.42 22.62 16.25
CA GLY A 212 14.01 23.63 17.13
C GLY A 212 13.25 24.97 17.17
N PRO A 213 13.86 26.00 17.78
CA PRO A 213 13.20 27.28 18.06
C PRO A 213 12.90 28.08 16.78
N GLU A 214 13.78 28.03 15.79
CA GLU A 214 13.68 28.80 14.55
C GLU A 214 12.73 28.19 13.50
N ARG A 215 12.06 27.07 13.81
CA ARG A 215 11.19 26.36 12.87
C ARG A 215 10.05 27.21 12.31
N GLY A 216 9.53 28.15 13.10
CA GLY A 216 8.48 29.07 12.65
C GLY A 216 8.92 29.96 11.49
N LYS A 217 10.17 30.44 11.51
CA LYS A 217 10.74 31.23 10.41
C LYS A 217 11.07 30.35 9.21
N ARG A 218 11.69 29.19 9.44
CA ARG A 218 12.06 28.22 8.41
C ARG A 218 10.88 27.65 7.64
N ARG A 219 9.68 27.61 8.24
CA ARG A 219 8.45 27.15 7.59
C ARG A 219 8.15 27.90 6.28
N LYS A 220 8.53 29.17 6.17
CA LYS A 220 8.35 29.97 4.93
C LYS A 220 9.15 29.42 3.74
N GLN A 221 10.13 28.56 3.99
CA GLN A 221 10.98 27.94 2.96
C GLN A 221 10.43 26.59 2.47
N LEU A 222 9.32 26.09 3.02
CA LEU A 222 8.70 24.82 2.61
C LEU A 222 8.49 24.70 1.09
N PRO A 223 8.01 25.73 0.35
CA PRO A 223 7.80 25.62 -1.09
C PRO A 223 9.10 25.45 -1.90
N GLN A 224 10.26 25.72 -1.31
CA GLN A 224 11.58 25.62 -1.96
C GLN A 224 12.32 24.33 -1.61
N ALA A 225 11.78 23.54 -0.66
CA ALA A 225 12.41 22.31 -0.21
C ALA A 225 12.00 21.13 -1.10
N ASP A 226 12.93 20.21 -1.30
CA ASP A 226 12.62 18.89 -1.90
C ASP A 226 12.42 17.84 -0.79
N LEU A 227 13.15 18.00 0.33
CA LEU A 227 13.12 17.10 1.48
C LEU A 227 12.99 17.91 2.78
N VAL A 228 11.95 17.63 3.56
CA VAL A 228 11.71 18.25 4.86
C VAL A 228 11.94 17.21 5.94
N LEU A 229 12.78 17.55 6.92
CA LEU A 229 13.09 16.69 8.06
C LEU A 229 12.47 17.29 9.33
N THR A 230 11.68 16.51 10.06
CA THR A 230 11.07 16.93 11.32
C THR A 230 11.01 15.78 12.33
N THR A 231 10.44 16.04 13.50
CA THR A 231 10.34 15.06 14.58
C THR A 231 8.90 14.83 15.01
N TYR A 232 8.60 13.66 15.59
CA TYR A 232 7.26 13.34 16.09
C TYR A 232 6.66 14.41 17.03
N PRO A 233 7.40 14.99 18.00
CA PRO A 233 6.88 16.08 18.82
C PRO A 233 6.57 17.35 18.02
N VAL A 234 7.36 17.67 16.99
CA VAL A 234 7.09 18.82 16.12
C VAL A 234 5.87 18.55 15.24
N LEU A 235 5.74 17.34 14.70
CA LEU A 235 4.55 16.92 13.94
C LEU A 235 3.27 17.12 14.77
N ALA A 236 3.27 16.64 16.01
CA ALA A 236 2.13 16.80 16.91
C ALA A 236 1.82 18.27 17.21
N ARG A 237 2.86 19.08 17.45
CA ARG A 237 2.72 20.49 17.84
C ARG A 237 2.32 21.42 16.68
N ASP A 238 2.83 21.15 15.49
CA ASP A 238 2.69 22.01 14.31
C ASP A 238 1.78 21.37 13.24
N VAL A 239 0.90 20.44 13.65
CA VAL A 239 0.06 19.61 12.77
C VAL A 239 -0.73 20.40 11.74
N GLU A 240 -1.34 21.53 12.13
CA GLU A 240 -2.17 22.34 11.23
C GLU A 240 -1.40 22.80 10.00
N ALA A 241 -0.15 23.23 10.19
CA ALA A 241 0.68 23.70 9.10
C ALA A 241 1.22 22.56 8.22
N LEU A 242 1.49 21.40 8.82
CA LEU A 242 1.99 20.24 8.08
C LEU A 242 0.88 19.52 7.30
N VAL A 243 -0.35 19.57 7.78
CA VAL A 243 -1.54 19.04 7.10
C VAL A 243 -1.97 19.94 5.94
N ALA A 244 -1.79 21.26 6.06
CA ALA A 244 -2.08 22.19 4.97
C ALA A 244 -1.14 22.04 3.75
N GLN A 245 -0.01 21.37 3.93
CA GLN A 245 0.96 21.09 2.86
C GLN A 245 0.72 19.68 2.29
N PRO A 246 0.45 19.52 0.99
CA PRO A 246 0.46 18.22 0.35
C PRO A 246 1.91 17.72 0.17
N TRP A 247 2.12 16.42 0.42
CA TRP A 247 3.44 15.77 0.38
C TRP A 247 3.57 14.75 -0.75
N HIS A 248 4.78 14.59 -1.29
CA HIS A 248 5.06 13.58 -2.32
C HIS A 248 5.19 12.23 -1.64
N VAL A 249 6.18 12.12 -0.76
CA VAL A 249 6.37 10.97 0.13
C VAL A 249 6.36 11.44 1.57
N VAL A 250 5.63 10.76 2.44
CA VAL A 250 5.77 10.87 3.89
C VAL A 250 6.45 9.62 4.40
N VAL A 251 7.60 9.79 5.06
CA VAL A 251 8.37 8.71 5.67
C VAL A 251 8.27 8.83 7.19
N LEU A 252 7.82 7.76 7.84
CA LEU A 252 7.79 7.64 9.30
C LEU A 252 8.92 6.72 9.72
N ASP A 253 10.02 7.30 10.18
CA ASP A 253 11.17 6.55 10.67
C ASP A 253 10.96 6.13 12.12
N GLU A 254 11.39 4.93 12.48
CA GLU A 254 11.03 4.26 13.74
C GLU A 254 9.50 4.34 13.98
N SER A 255 8.73 3.88 13.00
CA SER A 255 7.26 3.98 12.97
C SER A 255 6.54 3.33 14.16
N GLN A 256 7.20 2.46 14.93
CA GLN A 256 6.71 1.99 16.23
C GLN A 256 6.42 3.13 17.22
N MET A 257 7.02 4.31 17.03
CA MET A 257 6.72 5.51 17.81
C MET A 257 5.26 6.00 17.67
N VAL A 258 4.56 5.60 16.60
CA VAL A 258 3.14 5.92 16.38
C VAL A 258 2.22 4.69 16.51
N LYS A 259 2.71 3.60 17.13
CA LYS A 259 1.94 2.36 17.32
C LYS A 259 0.67 2.52 18.14
N ASN A 260 0.62 3.53 19.01
CA ASN A 260 -0.59 3.86 19.77
C ASN A 260 -1.38 4.96 19.02
N PRO A 261 -2.54 4.63 18.41
CA PRO A 261 -3.36 5.56 17.65
C PRO A 261 -3.96 6.70 18.49
N ALA A 262 -4.01 6.57 19.82
CA ALA A 262 -4.51 7.62 20.71
C ALA A 262 -3.54 8.79 20.88
N THR A 263 -2.26 8.61 20.54
CA THR A 263 -1.24 9.65 20.72
C THR A 263 -1.43 10.82 19.76
N LEU A 264 -1.03 12.03 20.19
CA LEU A 264 -1.11 13.23 19.34
C LEU A 264 -0.27 13.09 18.06
N ALA A 265 0.91 12.46 18.16
CA ALA A 265 1.77 12.23 17.01
C ALA A 265 1.15 11.25 16.00
N ALA A 266 0.56 10.14 16.45
CA ALA A 266 -0.14 9.20 15.56
C ALA A 266 -1.35 9.85 14.88
N ARG A 267 -2.16 10.60 15.64
CA ARG A 267 -3.30 11.35 15.08
C ARG A 267 -2.86 12.41 14.08
N ALA A 268 -1.73 13.08 14.32
CA ALA A 268 -1.18 14.06 13.39
C ALA A 268 -0.65 13.39 12.11
N ALA A 269 0.04 12.24 12.23
CA ALA A 269 0.56 11.49 11.09
C ALA A 269 -0.56 11.04 10.14
N ARG A 270 -1.68 10.52 10.67
CA ARG A 270 -2.85 10.10 9.87
C ARG A 270 -3.50 11.24 9.09
N LYS A 271 -3.37 12.48 9.56
CA LYS A 271 -3.94 13.67 8.89
C LYS A 271 -3.08 14.17 7.72
N LEU A 272 -1.83 13.70 7.58
CA LEU A 272 -0.96 14.15 6.50
C LEU A 272 -1.46 13.62 5.15
N GLU A 273 -1.61 14.52 4.18
CA GLU A 273 -1.91 14.16 2.79
C GLU A 273 -0.60 13.87 2.04
N ALA A 274 -0.46 12.65 1.52
CA ALA A 274 0.74 12.22 0.80
C ALA A 274 0.37 11.34 -0.41
N ARG A 275 1.14 11.43 -1.51
CA ARG A 275 0.99 10.48 -2.63
C ARG A 275 1.42 9.07 -2.22
N GLN A 276 2.47 8.98 -1.43
CA GLN A 276 2.96 7.73 -0.86
C GLN A 276 3.33 7.91 0.62
N ARG A 277 3.04 6.88 1.43
CA ARG A 277 3.48 6.78 2.81
C ARG A 277 4.42 5.58 2.95
N VAL A 278 5.52 5.78 3.67
CA VAL A 278 6.52 4.73 3.91
C VAL A 278 6.83 4.70 5.40
N CYS A 279 6.56 3.58 6.05
CA CYS A 279 7.00 3.35 7.42
C CYS A 279 8.35 2.64 7.40
N LEU A 280 9.31 3.11 8.20
CA LEU A 280 10.57 2.41 8.42
C LEU A 280 10.54 1.85 9.85
N THR A 281 10.94 0.60 10.00
CA THR A 281 11.07 -0.03 11.32
C THR A 281 12.02 -1.22 11.22
N GLY A 282 12.80 -1.48 12.27
CA GLY A 282 13.51 -2.75 12.42
C GLY A 282 12.69 -3.82 13.15
N THR A 283 11.56 -3.42 13.75
CA THR A 283 10.71 -4.24 14.62
C THR A 283 9.24 -3.95 14.31
N PRO A 284 8.70 -4.44 13.18
CA PRO A 284 7.34 -4.12 12.76
C PRO A 284 6.26 -4.64 13.72
N LEU A 285 6.58 -5.65 14.53
CA LEU A 285 5.72 -6.23 15.56
C LEU A 285 6.54 -6.39 16.84
N GLU A 286 6.19 -5.66 17.91
CA GLU A 286 6.89 -5.78 19.20
C GLU A 286 6.10 -6.64 20.19
N ASN A 287 4.79 -6.37 20.34
CA ASN A 287 4.01 -6.94 21.45
C ASN A 287 2.67 -7.55 21.02
N HIS A 288 1.93 -6.93 20.10
CA HIS A 288 0.60 -7.43 19.70
C HIS A 288 0.17 -6.97 18.31
N LEU A 289 -0.72 -7.73 17.65
CA LEU A 289 -1.21 -7.47 16.28
C LEU A 289 -1.79 -6.05 16.07
N GLY A 290 -2.32 -5.41 17.13
CA GLY A 290 -2.78 -4.03 17.06
C GLY A 290 -1.70 -3.00 16.68
N GLU A 291 -0.41 -3.29 16.92
CA GLU A 291 0.71 -2.42 16.54
C GLU A 291 0.98 -2.45 15.02
N LEU A 292 0.73 -3.60 14.38
CA LEU A 292 0.75 -3.70 12.92
C LEU A 292 -0.44 -2.96 12.32
N TRP A 293 -1.64 -3.14 12.89
CA TRP A 293 -2.84 -2.46 12.40
C TRP A 293 -2.68 -0.93 12.42
N ALA A 294 -2.06 -0.38 13.47
CA ALA A 294 -1.78 1.04 13.59
C ALA A 294 -0.81 1.59 12.53
N GLN A 295 0.04 0.74 11.92
CA GLN A 295 0.93 1.11 10.81
C GLN A 295 0.27 0.98 9.43
N PHE A 296 -0.76 0.13 9.31
CA PHE A 296 -1.53 -0.05 8.07
C PHE A 296 -2.66 0.97 7.90
N ASP A 297 -3.25 1.41 9.00
CA ASP A 297 -4.24 2.49 9.06
C ASP A 297 -3.58 3.87 8.86
#